data_AF-A0A7X7XM34-F1
#
_entry.id   AF-A0A7X7XM34-F1
#
_cell.length_a   1.000
_cell.length_b   1.000
_cell.length_c   1.000
_cell.angle_alpha   90.00
_cell.angle_beta   90.00
_cell.angle_gamma   90.00
#
_symmetry.space_group_name_H-M   'P 1'
#
loop_
_entity.id
_entity.type
_entity.pdbx_description
1 polymer ?
#
loop_
_entity_poly.entity_id
_entity_poly.type
_entity_poly.pdbx_seq_one_letter_code
_entity_poly.pdbx_strand_id
1 'polypeptide(L)'
;AWRAAGQPAWTGPERRGQAYAGTDRQCRGALLAVLRDAPGPLPRARVLAAWRADAEQAERALASLIADRLVRLDCAGDLTL
;
A
#
# COMPACT_ATOMS: atom_id res chain seq x y z
N ALA A 1 31.88 7.87 2.08
CA ALA A 1 32.35 6.87 1.10
C ALA A 1 31.55 6.82 -0.22
N TRP A 2 30.22 7.06 -0.31
CA TRP A 2 29.54 7.16 -1.63
C TRP A 2 29.63 8.55 -2.27
N ARG A 3 29.52 9.61 -1.45
CA ARG A 3 29.73 11.02 -1.88
C ARG A 3 31.15 11.31 -2.39
N ALA A 4 32.16 10.55 -1.95
CA ALA A 4 33.57 10.79 -2.32
C ALA A 4 33.96 10.15 -3.66
N ALA A 5 33.09 9.31 -4.25
CA ALA A 5 33.37 8.57 -5.49
C ALA A 5 32.80 9.27 -6.75
N GLY A 6 32.41 10.55 -6.66
CA GLY A 6 32.07 11.36 -7.82
C GLY A 6 30.75 11.07 -8.52
N GLN A 7 29.86 10.24 -7.94
CA GLN A 7 28.50 9.93 -8.44
C GLN A 7 28.44 9.87 -9.98
N PRO A 8 28.90 8.76 -10.61
CA PRO A 8 28.86 8.65 -12.07
C PRO A 8 27.45 8.92 -12.58
N ALA A 9 27.33 9.86 -13.53
CA ALA A 9 26.06 10.23 -14.11
C ALA A 9 25.44 9.01 -14.81
N TRP A 10 24.16 8.75 -14.53
CA TRP A 10 23.42 7.66 -15.16
C TRP A 10 23.34 7.88 -16.68
N THR A 11 24.03 7.04 -17.46
CA THR A 11 24.07 7.06 -18.94
C THR A 11 23.17 6.00 -19.59
N GLY A 12 22.23 5.43 -18.82
CA GLY A 12 21.27 4.45 -19.32
C GLY A 12 20.05 5.11 -19.97
N PRO A 13 19.23 4.34 -20.73
CA PRO A 13 17.98 4.83 -21.29
C PRO A 13 17.06 5.38 -20.20
N GLU A 14 16.16 6.30 -20.57
CA GLU A 14 15.17 6.86 -19.66
C GLU A 14 14.43 5.72 -18.96
N ARG A 15 14.51 5.71 -17.63
CA ARG A 15 13.74 4.79 -16.82
C ARG A 15 12.27 5.13 -17.03
N ARG A 16 11.53 4.30 -17.77
CA ARG A 16 10.06 4.37 -17.80
C ARG A 16 9.57 4.09 -16.39
N GLY A 17 9.29 5.15 -15.64
CA GLY A 17 8.71 5.05 -14.31
C GLY A 17 7.34 4.40 -14.43
N GLN A 18 7.09 3.39 -13.61
CA GLN A 18 5.72 2.88 -13.44
C GLN A 18 4.85 4.04 -12.93
N ALA A 19 3.75 4.33 -13.62
CA ALA A 19 2.79 5.33 -13.16
C ALA A 19 2.29 4.91 -11.77
N TYR A 20 2.26 5.84 -10.81
CA TYR A 20 1.79 5.54 -9.45
C TYR A 20 0.26 5.35 -9.42
N ALA A 21 -0.45 6.15 -10.22
CA ALA A 21 -1.90 6.13 -10.30
C ALA A 21 -2.43 4.76 -10.76
N GLY A 22 -3.42 4.22 -10.05
CA GLY A 22 -4.05 2.93 -10.33
C GLY A 22 -3.23 1.69 -9.95
N THR A 23 -2.08 1.86 -9.28
CA THR A 23 -1.23 0.71 -8.90
C THR A 23 -1.59 0.10 -7.56
N ASP A 24 -1.18 -1.16 -7.36
CA ASP A 24 -1.28 -1.84 -6.06
C ASP A 24 -0.58 -1.09 -4.94
N ARG A 25 0.52 -0.37 -5.25
CA ARG A 25 1.19 0.50 -4.27
C ARG A 25 0.30 1.64 -3.82
N GLN A 26 -0.42 2.28 -4.75
CA GLN A 26 -1.38 3.33 -4.40
C GLN A 26 -2.55 2.77 -3.60
N CYS A 27 -3.12 1.64 -4.04
CA CYS A 27 -4.22 0.97 -3.35
C CYS A 27 -3.84 0.63 -1.90
N ARG A 28 -2.71 -0.05 -1.68
CA ARG A 28 -2.19 -0.34 -0.32
C ARG A 28 -2.03 0.91 0.54
N GLY A 29 -1.49 1.99 -0.04
CA GLY A 29 -1.35 3.27 0.64
C GLY A 29 -2.68 3.83 1.11
N ALA A 30 -3.72 3.76 0.27
CA ALA A 30 -5.07 4.21 0.61
C ALA A 30 -5.69 3.36 1.75
N LEU A 31 -5.56 2.04 1.69
CA LEU A 31 -6.06 1.15 2.75
C LEU A 31 -5.38 1.43 4.11
N LEU A 32 -4.03 1.58 4.11
CA LEU A 32 -3.27 1.90 5.31
C LEU A 32 -3.58 3.29 5.85
N ALA A 33 -3.86 4.27 5.00
CA ALA A 33 -4.24 5.61 5.42
C ALA A 33 -5.53 5.58 6.26
N VAL A 34 -6.55 4.84 5.81
CA VAL A 34 -7.81 4.68 6.56
C VAL A 34 -7.60 4.00 7.91
N LEU A 35 -6.76 2.95 7.96
CA LEU A 35 -6.45 2.27 9.22
C LEU A 35 -5.64 3.15 10.19
N ARG A 36 -4.79 4.06 9.69
CA ARG A 36 -4.03 5.00 10.53
C ARG A 36 -4.88 6.12 11.10
N ASP A 37 -5.88 6.56 10.36
CA ASP A 37 -6.79 7.64 10.77
C ASP A 37 -7.88 7.14 11.74
N ALA A 38 -8.14 5.83 11.75
CA ALA A 38 -9.14 5.23 12.63
C ALA A 38 -8.65 5.15 14.08
N PRO A 39 -9.48 5.53 15.07
CA PRO A 39 -9.13 5.43 16.49
C PRO A 39 -9.16 3.98 17.04
N GLY A 40 -9.56 3.00 16.22
CA GLY A 40 -9.69 1.61 16.63
C GLY A 40 -9.86 0.66 15.45
N PRO A 41 -10.14 -0.62 15.72
CA PRO A 41 -10.36 -1.64 14.68
C PRO A 41 -11.47 -1.22 13.71
N LEU A 42 -11.28 -1.52 12.42
CA LEU A 42 -12.27 -1.22 11.38
C LEU A 42 -12.76 -2.49 10.68
N PRO A 43 -14.06 -2.59 10.38
CA PRO A 43 -14.58 -3.68 9.57
C PRO A 43 -13.91 -3.76 8.19
N ARG A 44 -13.67 -4.98 7.69
CA ARG A 44 -13.06 -5.23 6.36
C ARG A 44 -13.70 -4.38 5.25
N ALA A 45 -15.03 -4.36 5.20
CA ALA A 45 -15.78 -3.63 4.19
C ALA A 45 -15.48 -2.11 4.22
N ARG A 46 -15.24 -1.54 5.41
CA ARG A 46 -14.93 -0.12 5.57
C ARG A 46 -13.54 0.22 5.01
N VAL A 47 -12.57 -0.67 5.22
CA VAL A 47 -11.21 -0.54 4.69
C VAL A 47 -11.21 -0.68 3.17
N LEU A 48 -11.87 -1.70 2.62
CA LEU A 48 -11.97 -1.90 1.17
C LEU A 48 -12.68 -0.73 0.46
N ALA A 49 -13.64 -0.09 1.11
CA ALA A 49 -14.32 1.08 0.57
C ALA A 49 -13.42 2.32 0.37
N ALA A 50 -12.18 2.30 0.89
CA ALA A 50 -11.17 3.32 0.63
C ALA A 50 -10.66 3.29 -0.83
N TRP A 51 -10.84 2.16 -1.53
CA TRP A 51 -10.45 1.98 -2.92
C TRP A 51 -11.62 1.49 -3.77
N ARG A 52 -12.35 2.46 -4.37
CA ARG A 52 -13.56 2.18 -5.17
C ARG A 52 -13.30 1.94 -6.66
N ALA A 53 -12.07 2.18 -7.11
CA ALA A 53 -11.71 2.05 -8.52
C ALA A 53 -11.76 0.59 -8.99
N ASP A 54 -11.36 -0.34 -8.11
CA ASP A 54 -11.32 -1.77 -8.41
C ASP A 54 -11.41 -2.58 -7.10
N ALA A 55 -12.50 -3.34 -6.94
CA ALA A 55 -12.73 -4.15 -5.75
C ALA A 55 -11.76 -5.34 -5.65
N GLU A 56 -11.41 -5.99 -6.77
CA GLU A 56 -10.49 -7.13 -6.78
C GLU A 56 -9.07 -6.67 -6.43
N GLN A 57 -8.69 -5.48 -6.90
CA GLN A 57 -7.42 -4.86 -6.53
C GLN A 57 -7.37 -4.53 -5.03
N ALA A 58 -8.45 -3.99 -4.46
CA ALA A 58 -8.54 -3.71 -3.03
C ALA A 58 -8.38 -4.97 -2.19
N GLU A 59 -9.06 -6.06 -2.59
CA GLU A 59 -8.97 -7.36 -1.91
C GLU A 59 -7.56 -7.94 -1.97
N ARG A 60 -6.92 -7.91 -3.14
CA ARG A 60 -5.54 -8.36 -3.34
C ARG A 60 -4.54 -7.52 -2.55
N ALA A 61 -4.70 -6.20 -2.56
CA ALA A 61 -3.89 -5.27 -1.80
C ALA A 61 -4.02 -5.55 -0.29
N LEU A 62 -5.24 -5.73 0.22
CA LEU A 62 -5.48 -6.07 1.62
C LEU A 62 -4.85 -7.42 2.00
N ALA A 63 -5.03 -8.45 1.17
CA ALA A 63 -4.43 -9.76 1.40
C ALA A 63 -2.89 -9.67 1.49
N SER A 64 -2.27 -8.88 0.61
CA SER A 64 -0.82 -8.64 0.64
C SER A 64 -0.37 -7.90 1.90
N LEU A 65 -1.16 -6.94 2.42
CA LEU A 65 -0.84 -6.22 3.66
C LEU A 65 -0.88 -7.14 4.88
N ILE A 66 -1.83 -8.08 4.91
CA ILE A 66 -1.93 -9.10 5.97
C ILE A 66 -0.76 -10.08 5.88
N ALA A 67 -0.42 -10.54 4.67
CA ALA A 67 0.72 -11.42 4.43
C ALA A 67 2.04 -10.75 4.86
N ASP A 68 2.20 -9.46 4.59
CA ASP A 68 3.35 -8.65 5.02
C ASP A 68 3.33 -8.29 6.51
N ARG A 69 2.29 -8.72 7.26
CA ARG A 69 2.10 -8.43 8.70
C ARG A 69 2.00 -6.93 9.03
N LEU A 70 1.59 -6.12 8.05
CA LEU A 70 1.34 -4.69 8.24
C LEU A 70 -0.09 -4.38 8.71
N VAL A 71 -0.99 -5.34 8.53
CA VAL A 71 -2.38 -5.29 8.99
C VAL A 71 -2.71 -6.63 9.64
N ARG A 72 -3.47 -6.62 10.73
CA ARG A 72 -3.96 -7.81 11.42
C ARG A 72 -5.48 -7.84 11.40
N LEU A 73 -6.02 -9.05 11.24
CA LEU A 73 -7.43 -9.35 11.45
C LEU A 73 -7.59 -9.87 12.88
N ASP A 74 -8.54 -9.32 13.63
CA ASP A 74 -8.88 -9.82 14.94
C ASP A 74 -9.92 -10.94 14.89
N CYS A 75 -10.33 -11.44 16.06
CA CYS A 75 -11.34 -12.50 16.15
C CYS A 75 -12.77 -12.04 15.81
N ALA A 76 -13.04 -10.72 15.78
CA ALA A 76 -14.31 -10.16 15.36
C ALA A 76 -14.40 -9.97 13.83
N GLY A 77 -13.26 -10.05 13.14
CA GLY A 77 -13.17 -9.79 11.71
C GLY A 77 -12.85 -8.32 11.38
N ASP A 78 -12.43 -7.55 12.38
CA ASP A 78 -11.99 -6.17 12.22
C ASP A 78 -10.48 -6.10 11.97
N LEU A 79 -10.07 -5.06 11.25
CA LEU A 79 -8.71 -4.81 10.79
C LEU A 79 -8.06 -3.73 11.66
N THR A 80 -6.82 -4.00 12.07
CA THR A 80 -5.97 -3.08 12.82
C THR A 80 -4.54 -3.12 12.28
N LEU A 81 -3.72 -2.11 12.60
CA LEU A 81 -2.29 -2.06 12.23
C LEU A 81 -1.44 -2.93 13.14
#